data_AF-A0A6N2MHA6-F1
#
_entry.id   AF-A0A6N2MHA6-F1
#
_cell.length_a   1.000
_cell.length_b   1.000
_cell.length_c   1.000
_cell.angle_alpha   90.00
_cell.angle_beta   90.00
_cell.angle_gamma   90.00
#
_symmetry.space_group_name_H-M   'P 1'
#
loop_
_entity.id
_entity.type
_entity.pdbx_description
1 polymer ?
#
loop_
_entity_poly.entity_id
_entity_poly.type
_entity_poly.pdbx_seq_one_letter_code
_entity_poly.pdbx_strand_id
1 'polypeptide(L)'
;MSSQPVETFSVEERRRKLDVEDATGQLERAQWVLNSPDPPGLLQEIGSSVREIIFSHGNKHASSAAGQKQQSRAMKLLQGIFPILRWGRDYKVSEFKNDLMAGLTLASLSIPQSIGYANLAKLDPQYGLYTSVIPPLIYTVMGSSREIAIGPVAVVSMLLSSMIGEIQDPLADPIAYRNFVFTVTLFAGTFQAIFGLFRLGFLVDFLSHASIVGFMGGAAIVIGLQQLKGLLGPSPFHHQN
;
A
#
# COMPACT_ATOMS: atom_id res chain seq x y z
N MET A 1 14.22 50.88 -51.74
CA MET A 1 14.19 49.80 -50.72
C MET A 1 14.68 50.38 -49.40
N SER A 2 13.79 50.57 -48.43
CA SER A 2 14.16 50.78 -47.02
C SER A 2 12.91 50.56 -46.18
N SER A 3 12.97 49.63 -45.24
CA SER A 3 11.86 49.24 -44.37
C SER A 3 12.34 49.18 -42.91
N GLN A 4 11.60 49.93 -42.07
CA GLN A 4 11.29 49.69 -40.64
C GLN A 4 12.35 50.00 -39.57
N PRO A 5 12.04 50.91 -38.63
CA PRO A 5 12.61 50.87 -37.28
C PRO A 5 11.56 50.87 -36.12
N VAL A 6 10.28 50.55 -36.36
CA VAL A 6 9.24 50.75 -35.34
C VAL A 6 9.04 49.55 -34.38
N GLU A 7 9.32 48.31 -34.79
CA GLU A 7 9.11 47.14 -33.91
C GLU A 7 10.17 46.96 -32.81
N THR A 8 11.41 47.43 -33.02
CA THR A 8 12.52 47.20 -32.08
C THR A 8 12.30 47.90 -30.73
N PHE A 9 11.64 49.05 -30.74
CA PHE A 9 11.43 49.87 -29.53
C PHE A 9 10.42 49.23 -28.56
N SER A 10 9.38 48.55 -29.06
CA SER A 10 8.37 47.89 -28.21
C SER A 10 8.89 46.62 -27.53
N VAL A 11 9.83 45.92 -28.17
CA VAL A 11 10.45 44.69 -27.64
C VAL A 11 11.41 45.02 -26.49
N GLU A 12 12.21 46.08 -26.61
CA GLU A 12 13.11 46.52 -25.53
C GLU A 12 12.34 46.98 -24.29
N GLU A 13 11.22 47.67 -24.47
CA GLU A 13 10.40 48.16 -23.36
C GLU A 13 9.70 47.01 -22.60
N ARG A 14 9.30 45.96 -23.33
CA ARG A 14 8.73 44.73 -22.76
C ARG A 14 9.80 43.91 -22.03
N ARG A 15 11.03 43.87 -22.57
CA ARG A 15 12.19 43.22 -21.93
C ARG A 15 12.60 43.95 -20.65
N ARG A 16 12.62 45.29 -20.66
CA ARG A 16 12.85 46.09 -19.44
C ARG A 16 11.78 45.87 -18.37
N LYS A 17 10.50 45.71 -18.75
CA LYS A 17 9.43 45.38 -17.79
C LYS A 17 9.62 44.00 -17.16
N LEU A 18 9.97 42.99 -17.97
CA LEU A 18 10.30 41.65 -17.48
C LEU A 18 11.51 41.63 -16.56
N ASP A 19 12.58 42.35 -16.92
CA ASP A 19 13.80 42.44 -16.11
C ASP A 19 13.53 43.16 -14.77
N VAL A 20 12.63 44.15 -14.75
CA VAL A 20 12.22 44.86 -13.52
C VAL A 20 11.29 43.98 -12.65
N GLU A 21 10.36 43.22 -13.23
CA GLU A 21 9.51 42.27 -12.48
C GLU A 21 10.34 41.14 -11.85
N ASP A 22 11.31 40.58 -12.58
CA ASP A 22 12.19 39.53 -12.04
C ASP A 22 13.10 40.06 -10.92
N ALA A 23 13.64 41.27 -11.08
CA ALA A 23 14.43 41.92 -10.03
C ALA A 23 13.60 42.19 -8.75
N THR A 24 12.34 42.59 -8.91
CA THR A 24 11.43 42.84 -7.78
C THR A 24 11.08 41.53 -7.06
N GLY A 25 10.80 40.45 -7.80
CA GLY A 25 10.54 39.13 -7.23
C GLY A 25 11.75 38.53 -6.52
N GLN A 26 12.97 38.77 -7.02
CA GLN A 26 14.21 38.36 -6.36
C GLN A 26 14.44 39.12 -5.04
N LEU A 27 14.13 40.42 -5.00
CA LEU A 27 14.21 41.24 -3.79
C LEU A 27 13.19 40.79 -2.73
N GLU A 28 11.95 40.48 -3.14
CA GLU A 28 10.93 39.94 -2.21
C GLU A 28 11.33 38.57 -1.66
N ARG A 29 11.90 37.68 -2.50
CA ARG A 29 12.40 36.37 -2.06
C ARG A 29 13.56 36.52 -1.08
N ALA A 30 14.50 37.43 -1.35
CA ALA A 30 15.60 37.71 -0.43
C ALA A 30 15.09 38.26 0.91
N GLN A 31 14.08 39.14 0.88
CA GLN A 31 13.47 39.72 2.07
C GLN A 31 12.67 38.69 2.89
N TRP A 32 12.06 37.70 2.23
CA TRP A 32 11.39 36.56 2.87
C TRP A 32 12.38 35.59 3.53
N VAL A 33 13.53 35.33 2.91
CA VAL A 33 14.58 34.47 3.48
C VAL A 33 15.19 35.13 4.72
N LEU A 34 15.45 36.43 4.66
CA LEU A 34 15.98 37.23 5.77
C LEU A 34 15.00 37.41 6.94
N ASN A 35 13.69 37.51 6.66
CA ASN A 35 12.64 37.62 7.67
C ASN A 35 11.79 36.33 7.72
N SER A 36 12.45 35.18 7.67
CA SER A 36 11.74 33.91 7.86
C SER A 36 11.14 33.92 9.27
N PRO A 37 9.80 33.84 9.43
CA PRO A 37 9.21 33.76 10.76
C PRO A 37 9.77 32.51 11.46
N ASP A 38 10.16 32.65 12.72
CA ASP A 38 10.71 31.53 13.49
C ASP A 38 9.73 30.36 13.45
N PRO A 39 10.19 29.13 13.15
CA PRO A 39 9.33 27.98 13.07
C PRO A 39 8.62 27.80 14.42
N PRO A 40 7.30 27.59 14.44
CA PRO A 40 6.60 27.29 15.68
C PRO A 40 7.29 26.09 16.34
N GLY A 41 7.59 26.19 17.64
CA GLY A 41 8.32 25.15 18.33
C GLY A 41 7.62 23.79 18.20
N LEU A 42 8.39 22.71 18.09
CA LEU A 42 7.89 21.33 17.89
C LEU A 42 6.76 20.95 18.89
N LEU A 43 6.85 21.44 20.12
CA LEU A 43 5.83 21.19 21.15
C LEU A 43 4.49 21.91 20.87
N GLN A 44 4.51 23.05 20.18
CA GLN A 44 3.29 23.74 19.73
C GLN A 44 2.69 23.10 18.49
N GLU A 45 3.48 22.59 17.54
CA GLU A 45 2.97 21.83 16.39
C GLU A 45 2.34 20.49 16.80
N ILE A 46 2.98 19.78 17.73
CA ILE A 46 2.42 18.54 18.27
C ILE A 46 1.17 18.87 19.08
N GLY A 47 1.20 19.92 19.90
CA GLY A 47 0.05 20.36 20.70
C GLY A 47 -1.13 20.82 19.84
N SER A 48 -0.90 21.56 18.75
CA SER A 48 -1.94 22.03 17.85
C SER A 48 -2.51 20.89 17.01
N SER A 49 -1.67 19.99 16.49
CA SER A 49 -2.11 18.79 15.77
C SER A 49 -2.95 17.88 16.67
N VAL A 50 -2.51 17.65 17.91
CA VAL A 50 -3.24 16.84 18.90
C VAL A 50 -4.55 17.53 19.29
N ARG A 51 -4.55 18.84 19.51
CA ARG A 51 -5.75 19.61 19.85
C ARG A 51 -6.73 19.66 18.68
N GLU A 52 -6.25 19.76 17.45
CA GLU A 52 -7.10 19.76 16.26
C GLU A 52 -7.71 18.37 16.03
N ILE A 53 -6.94 17.30 16.20
CA ILE A 53 -7.42 15.92 16.12
C ILE A 53 -8.44 15.60 17.23
N ILE A 54 -8.25 16.15 18.44
CA ILE A 54 -9.12 15.88 19.59
C ILE A 54 -10.38 16.78 19.59
N PHE A 55 -10.29 18.03 19.14
CA PHE A 55 -11.39 19.01 19.27
C PHE A 55 -12.13 19.34 17.96
N SER A 56 -11.70 18.88 16.79
CA SER A 56 -12.38 19.13 15.50
C SER A 56 -13.64 18.26 15.23
N HIS A 57 -14.42 17.95 16.26
CA HIS A 57 -15.78 17.39 16.09
C HIS A 57 -16.85 18.07 16.97
N GLY A 58 -16.53 19.23 17.54
CA GLY A 58 -17.42 20.01 18.40
C GLY A 58 -18.03 21.24 17.73
N ASN A 59 -19.17 21.05 17.07
CA ASN A 59 -20.25 22.05 16.93
C ASN A 59 -20.14 23.12 15.82
N LYS A 60 -21.02 23.00 14.81
CA LYS A 60 -21.97 24.04 14.37
C LYS A 60 -22.89 23.47 13.28
N HIS A 61 -24.06 23.00 13.70
CA HIS A 61 -25.38 23.16 13.05
C HIS A 61 -26.36 22.22 13.78
N ALA A 62 -26.92 22.75 14.86
CA ALA A 62 -28.08 22.18 15.52
C ALA A 62 -29.33 22.91 15.03
N SER A 63 -30.07 22.29 14.11
CA SER A 63 -31.51 22.48 13.99
C SER A 63 -32.13 21.33 13.19
N SER A 64 -33.07 20.64 13.83
CA SER A 64 -33.97 19.59 13.32
C SER A 64 -33.49 18.13 13.34
N ALA A 65 -34.44 17.25 13.68
CA ALA A 65 -34.41 15.78 13.63
C ALA A 65 -33.75 15.00 14.79
N ALA A 66 -34.36 15.09 15.99
CA ALA A 66 -34.07 14.22 17.13
C ALA A 66 -34.45 12.72 16.94
N GLY A 67 -35.03 12.33 15.79
CA GLY A 67 -35.33 10.94 15.44
C GLY A 67 -34.30 10.24 14.53
N GLN A 68 -33.35 10.97 13.94
CA GLN A 68 -32.48 10.47 12.85
C GLN A 68 -31.00 10.25 13.29
N LYS A 69 -30.70 10.55 14.55
CA LYS A 69 -29.33 10.67 15.09
C LYS A 69 -28.67 9.34 15.47
N GLN A 70 -29.46 8.28 15.73
CA GLN A 70 -28.98 6.94 16.09
C GLN A 70 -28.51 6.14 14.85
N GLN A 71 -29.27 6.20 13.74
CA GLN A 71 -28.91 5.53 12.48
C GLN A 71 -27.62 6.10 11.86
N SER A 72 -27.35 7.39 12.05
CA SER A 72 -26.12 8.04 11.55
C SER A 72 -24.85 7.58 12.28
N ARG A 73 -24.91 7.26 13.58
CA ARG A 73 -23.74 6.78 14.35
C ARG A 73 -23.40 5.33 14.04
N ALA A 74 -24.41 4.45 13.99
CA ALA A 74 -24.21 3.05 13.62
C ALA A 74 -23.68 2.92 12.17
N MET A 75 -24.22 3.73 11.25
CA MET A 75 -23.74 3.77 9.87
C MET A 75 -22.30 4.30 9.76
N LYS A 76 -21.92 5.32 10.56
CA LYS A 76 -20.54 5.81 10.59
C LYS A 76 -19.55 4.82 11.20
N LEU A 77 -19.96 4.07 12.24
CA LEU A 77 -19.16 2.98 12.80
C LEU A 77 -18.99 1.83 11.79
N LEU A 78 -20.07 1.45 11.10
CA LEU A 78 -20.03 0.45 10.02
C LEU A 78 -19.16 0.91 8.86
N GLN A 79 -19.22 2.19 8.45
CA GLN A 79 -18.32 2.76 7.43
C GLN A 79 -16.86 2.85 7.89
N GLY A 80 -16.62 2.92 9.19
CA GLY A 80 -15.27 2.89 9.78
C GLY A 80 -14.68 1.47 9.85
N ILE A 81 -15.51 0.45 10.08
CA ILE A 81 -15.10 -0.96 10.14
C ILE A 81 -15.06 -1.60 8.75
N PHE A 82 -15.98 -1.21 7.87
CA PHE A 82 -16.14 -1.71 6.50
C PHE A 82 -16.00 -0.53 5.52
N PRO A 83 -14.75 -0.18 5.13
CA PRO A 83 -14.51 0.91 4.19
C PRO A 83 -15.18 0.71 2.83
N ILE A 84 -15.54 -0.54 2.50
CA ILE A 84 -16.35 -0.89 1.32
C ILE A 84 -17.65 -0.12 1.19
N LEU A 85 -18.30 0.19 2.31
CA LEU A 85 -19.55 0.96 2.31
C LEU A 85 -19.32 2.45 1.98
N ARG A 86 -18.09 2.94 2.15
CA ARG A 86 -17.72 4.31 1.80
C ARG A 86 -17.35 4.41 0.33
N TRP A 87 -16.37 3.63 -0.12
CA TRP A 87 -15.91 3.72 -1.52
C TRP A 87 -16.92 3.16 -2.52
N GLY A 88 -17.71 2.15 -2.13
CA GLY A 88 -18.72 1.57 -3.02
C GLY A 88 -19.84 2.56 -3.38
N ARG A 89 -20.12 3.56 -2.54
CA ARG A 89 -21.14 4.58 -2.79
C ARG A 89 -20.68 5.65 -3.79
N ASP A 90 -19.38 5.94 -3.82
CA ASP A 90 -18.77 6.91 -4.73
C ASP A 90 -18.24 6.24 -6.02
N TYR A 91 -18.47 4.94 -6.18
CA TYR A 91 -17.94 4.14 -7.28
C TYR A 91 -18.65 4.44 -8.61
N LYS A 92 -17.88 4.82 -9.62
CA LYS A 92 -18.41 5.11 -10.96
C LYS A 92 -18.40 3.84 -11.81
N VAL A 93 -19.52 3.56 -12.48
CA VAL A 93 -19.64 2.42 -13.42
C VAL A 93 -18.63 2.51 -14.57
N SER A 94 -18.16 3.72 -14.91
CA SER A 94 -17.09 3.92 -15.91
C SER A 94 -15.75 3.31 -15.49
N GLU A 95 -15.48 3.21 -14.19
CA GLU A 95 -14.23 2.63 -13.65
C GLU A 95 -14.28 1.10 -13.62
N PHE A 96 -15.49 0.52 -13.62
CA PHE A 96 -15.69 -0.94 -13.59
C PHE A 96 -14.98 -1.68 -14.71
N LYS A 97 -14.99 -1.14 -15.94
CA LYS A 97 -14.32 -1.78 -17.07
C LYS A 97 -12.80 -1.85 -16.87
N ASN A 98 -12.22 -0.79 -16.31
CA ASN A 98 -10.79 -0.72 -16.05
C ASN A 98 -10.40 -1.66 -14.89
N ASP A 99 -11.17 -1.64 -13.80
CA ASP A 99 -10.96 -2.52 -12.64
C ASP A 99 -11.15 -4.00 -13.00
N LEU A 100 -12.11 -4.32 -13.86
CA LEU A 100 -12.34 -5.68 -14.33
C LEU A 100 -11.17 -6.19 -15.18
N MET A 101 -10.66 -5.38 -16.10
CA MET A 101 -9.49 -5.73 -16.91
C MET A 101 -8.22 -5.86 -16.07
N ALA A 102 -8.01 -4.95 -15.11
CA ALA A 102 -6.90 -5.02 -14.15
C ALA A 102 -7.02 -6.28 -13.27
N GLY A 103 -8.21 -6.55 -12.74
CA GLY A 103 -8.49 -7.73 -11.92
C GLY A 103 -8.28 -9.04 -12.67
N LEU A 104 -8.73 -9.13 -13.92
CA LEU A 104 -8.50 -10.31 -14.77
C LEU A 104 -7.01 -10.52 -15.05
N THR A 105 -6.26 -9.45 -15.31
CA THR A 105 -4.82 -9.49 -15.50
C THR A 105 -4.11 -9.97 -14.24
N LEU A 106 -4.45 -9.41 -13.08
CA LEU A 106 -3.90 -9.83 -11.78
C LEU A 106 -4.26 -11.28 -11.45
N ALA A 107 -5.50 -11.70 -11.71
CA ALA A 107 -5.93 -13.08 -11.46
C ALA A 107 -5.14 -14.07 -12.33
N SER A 108 -4.95 -13.76 -13.61
CA SER A 108 -4.16 -14.57 -14.54
C SER A 108 -2.71 -14.74 -14.08
N LEU A 109 -2.09 -13.69 -13.54
CA LEU A 109 -0.73 -13.74 -12.99
C LEU A 109 -0.67 -14.43 -11.62
N SER A 110 -1.68 -14.21 -10.77
CA SER A 110 -1.71 -14.68 -9.39
C SER A 110 -1.91 -16.20 -9.28
N ILE A 111 -2.70 -16.82 -10.17
CA ILE A 111 -2.96 -18.27 -10.14
C ILE A 111 -1.66 -19.11 -10.24
N PRO A 112 -0.85 -18.99 -11.32
CA PRO A 112 0.38 -19.76 -11.45
C PRO A 112 1.40 -19.40 -10.35
N GLN A 113 1.48 -18.12 -9.98
CA GLN A 113 2.36 -17.66 -8.90
C GLN A 113 2.02 -18.32 -7.56
N SER A 114 0.73 -18.38 -7.22
CA SER A 114 0.25 -18.96 -5.96
C SER A 114 0.50 -20.47 -5.87
N ILE A 115 0.33 -21.19 -6.99
CA ILE A 115 0.69 -22.61 -7.10
C ILE A 115 2.19 -22.81 -6.89
N GLY A 116 3.02 -21.98 -7.53
CA GLY A 116 4.47 -22.02 -7.34
C GLY A 116 4.87 -21.78 -5.89
N TYR A 117 4.22 -20.85 -5.20
CA TYR A 117 4.52 -20.52 -3.81
C TYR A 117 4.07 -21.60 -2.82
N ALA A 118 2.95 -22.29 -3.08
CA ALA A 118 2.59 -23.48 -2.31
C ALA A 118 3.68 -24.56 -2.38
N ASN A 119 4.24 -24.80 -3.56
CA ASN A 119 5.34 -25.75 -3.74
C ASN A 119 6.61 -25.34 -2.98
N LEU A 120 6.90 -24.04 -2.88
CA LEU A 120 8.02 -23.53 -2.06
C LEU A 120 7.78 -23.74 -0.57
N ALA A 121 6.53 -23.65 -0.14
CA ALA A 121 6.10 -23.94 1.22
C ALA A 121 5.97 -25.46 1.50
N LYS A 122 6.34 -26.33 0.55
CA LYS A 122 6.19 -27.80 0.65
C LYS A 122 4.74 -28.23 0.92
N LEU A 123 3.78 -27.49 0.36
CA LEU A 123 2.35 -27.77 0.45
C LEU A 123 1.78 -28.13 -0.93
N ASP A 124 0.63 -28.81 -0.92
CA ASP A 124 -0.10 -29.10 -2.15
C ASP A 124 -0.57 -27.80 -2.85
N PRO A 125 -0.57 -27.76 -4.19
CA PRO A 125 -0.98 -26.60 -4.99
C PRO A 125 -2.34 -25.97 -4.62
N GLN A 126 -3.28 -26.78 -4.15
CA GLN A 126 -4.61 -26.34 -3.72
C GLN A 126 -4.56 -25.27 -2.62
N TYR A 127 -3.57 -25.35 -1.71
CA TYR A 127 -3.41 -24.36 -0.64
C TYR A 127 -2.97 -23.00 -1.18
N GLY A 128 -2.16 -22.98 -2.24
CA GLY A 128 -1.82 -21.76 -2.96
C GLY A 128 -3.08 -21.06 -3.49
N LEU A 129 -3.97 -21.83 -4.13
CA LEU A 129 -5.23 -21.29 -4.66
C LEU A 129 -6.14 -20.74 -3.56
N TYR A 130 -6.25 -21.42 -2.41
CA TYR A 130 -7.02 -20.92 -1.29
C TYR A 130 -6.49 -19.56 -0.78
N THR A 131 -5.17 -19.43 -0.66
CA THR A 131 -4.54 -18.16 -0.24
C THR A 131 -4.59 -17.06 -1.30
N SER A 132 -4.84 -17.39 -2.56
CA SER A 132 -4.99 -16.43 -3.65
C SER A 132 -6.39 -15.81 -3.73
N VAL A 133 -7.41 -16.52 -3.24
CA VAL A 133 -8.82 -16.09 -3.34
C VAL A 133 -9.34 -15.53 -2.02
N ILE A 134 -9.10 -16.23 -0.91
CA ILE A 134 -9.76 -15.90 0.37
C ILE A 134 -9.24 -14.60 0.99
N PRO A 135 -7.91 -14.38 1.15
CA PRO A 135 -7.40 -13.13 1.73
C PRO A 135 -7.78 -11.86 0.94
N PRO A 136 -7.72 -11.83 -0.40
CA PRO A 136 -8.19 -10.67 -1.17
C PRO A 136 -9.67 -10.40 -1.00
N LEU A 137 -10.51 -11.44 -0.92
CA LEU A 137 -11.95 -11.29 -0.65
C LEU A 137 -12.20 -10.67 0.74
N ILE A 138 -11.44 -11.07 1.75
CA ILE A 138 -11.53 -10.46 3.08
C ILE A 138 -11.06 -9.00 3.02
N TYR A 139 -9.99 -8.73 2.27
CA TYR A 139 -9.43 -7.40 2.12
C TYR A 139 -10.34 -6.44 1.34
N THR A 140 -11.11 -6.89 0.36
CA THR A 140 -12.04 -5.98 -0.34
C THR A 140 -13.11 -5.43 0.61
N VAL A 141 -13.50 -6.20 1.62
CA VAL A 141 -14.49 -5.84 2.63
C VAL A 141 -13.89 -4.96 3.73
N MET A 142 -12.69 -5.30 4.22
CA MET A 142 -12.07 -4.65 5.40
C MET A 142 -10.98 -3.63 5.04
N GLY A 143 -10.48 -3.64 3.81
CA GLY A 143 -9.34 -2.86 3.35
C GLY A 143 -9.67 -1.39 3.16
N SER A 144 -8.73 -0.53 3.54
CA SER A 144 -8.83 0.92 3.38
C SER A 144 -8.38 1.42 2.01
N SER A 145 -7.58 0.64 1.29
CA SER A 145 -7.06 0.98 -0.04
C SER A 145 -7.69 0.09 -1.12
N ARG A 146 -8.09 0.72 -2.22
CA ARG A 146 -8.73 0.05 -3.37
C ARG A 146 -7.72 -0.54 -4.36
N GLU A 147 -6.47 -0.08 -4.33
CA GLU A 147 -5.44 -0.42 -5.32
C GLU A 147 -4.48 -1.53 -4.85
N ILE A 148 -4.55 -1.92 -3.57
CA ILE A 148 -3.66 -2.92 -3.01
C ILE A 148 -4.14 -4.32 -3.40
N ALA A 149 -3.26 -5.05 -4.09
CA ALA A 149 -3.43 -6.47 -4.35
C ALA A 149 -2.77 -7.30 -3.25
N ILE A 150 -3.55 -8.17 -2.60
CA ILE A 150 -3.06 -9.11 -1.59
C ILE A 150 -2.88 -10.48 -2.24
N GLY A 151 -1.85 -11.21 -1.82
CA GLY A 151 -1.61 -12.57 -2.29
C GLY A 151 -0.47 -13.23 -1.53
N PRO A 152 -0.24 -14.53 -1.78
CA PRO A 152 0.90 -15.24 -1.20
C PRO A 152 2.21 -14.65 -1.73
N VAL A 153 3.26 -14.73 -0.91
CA VAL A 153 4.59 -14.17 -1.22
C VAL A 153 5.66 -15.26 -1.13
N ALA A 154 6.60 -15.27 -2.09
CA ALA A 154 7.66 -16.26 -2.18
C ALA A 154 8.52 -16.35 -0.90
N VAL A 155 8.94 -15.20 -0.37
CA VAL A 155 9.81 -15.10 0.81
C VAL A 155 9.17 -15.76 2.02
N VAL A 156 7.89 -15.48 2.28
CA VAL A 156 7.13 -16.05 3.40
C VAL A 156 6.96 -17.56 3.22
N SER A 157 6.75 -18.02 1.99
CA SER A 157 6.60 -19.45 1.68
C SER A 157 7.88 -20.23 1.95
N MET A 158 9.04 -19.68 1.56
CA MET A 158 10.34 -20.28 1.83
C MET A 158 10.67 -20.26 3.33
N LEU A 159 10.37 -19.16 4.02
CA LEU A 159 10.56 -19.06 5.46
C LEU A 159 9.70 -20.08 6.22
N LEU A 160 8.44 -20.25 5.83
CA LEU A 160 7.54 -21.24 6.42
C LEU A 160 8.11 -22.66 6.24
N SER A 161 8.60 -22.97 5.04
CA SER A 161 9.23 -24.26 4.77
C SER A 161 10.51 -24.49 5.56
N SER A 162 11.35 -23.47 5.73
CA SER A 162 12.61 -23.62 6.47
C SER A 162 12.36 -23.83 7.96
N MET A 163 11.44 -23.06 8.55
CA MET A 163 11.16 -23.13 10.00
C MET A 163 10.44 -24.43 10.38
N ILE A 164 9.42 -24.84 9.62
CA ILE A 164 8.65 -26.05 9.94
C ILE A 164 9.41 -27.31 9.51
N GLY A 165 10.19 -27.23 8.42
CA GLY A 165 11.03 -28.34 7.96
C GLY A 165 12.09 -28.79 8.96
N GLU A 166 12.50 -27.93 9.90
CA GLU A 166 13.40 -28.30 11.00
C GLU A 166 12.69 -29.13 12.09
N ILE A 167 11.37 -29.00 12.22
CA ILE A 167 10.56 -29.66 13.26
C ILE A 167 9.96 -30.96 12.72
N GLN A 168 9.43 -30.91 11.50
CA GLN A 168 8.74 -32.02 10.87
C GLN A 168 9.17 -32.12 9.40
N ASP A 169 9.64 -33.31 9.01
CA ASP A 169 9.93 -33.58 7.61
C ASP A 169 8.61 -33.69 6.82
N PRO A 170 8.39 -32.85 5.79
CA PRO A 170 7.20 -32.91 4.94
C PRO A 170 7.05 -34.24 4.20
N LEU A 171 8.12 -35.02 4.00
CA LEU A 171 8.05 -36.33 3.34
C LEU A 171 7.68 -37.46 4.29
N ALA A 172 8.07 -37.35 5.57
CA ALA A 172 7.82 -38.39 6.57
C ALA A 172 6.36 -38.38 7.06
N ASP A 173 5.81 -37.20 7.34
CA ASP A 173 4.40 -37.03 7.69
C ASP A 173 3.84 -35.71 7.11
N PRO A 174 3.25 -35.78 5.91
CA PRO A 174 2.63 -34.62 5.26
C PRO A 174 1.45 -34.04 6.04
N ILE A 175 0.75 -34.87 6.83
CA ILE A 175 -0.45 -34.45 7.58
C ILE A 175 -0.03 -33.65 8.80
N ALA A 176 0.95 -34.15 9.56
CA ALA A 176 1.52 -33.41 10.69
C ALA A 176 2.13 -32.08 10.23
N TYR A 177 2.90 -32.09 9.14
CA TYR A 177 3.50 -30.88 8.57
C TYR A 177 2.44 -29.80 8.26
N ARG A 178 1.35 -30.19 7.59
CA ARG A 178 0.24 -29.29 7.26
C ARG A 178 -0.44 -28.72 8.50
N ASN A 179 -0.63 -29.53 9.55
CA ASN A 179 -1.22 -29.07 10.81
C ASN A 179 -0.33 -28.03 11.51
N PHE A 180 1.00 -28.19 11.47
CA PHE A 180 1.94 -27.17 11.96
C PHE A 180 1.84 -25.88 11.15
N VAL A 181 1.79 -25.98 9.82
CA VAL A 181 1.61 -24.82 8.92
C VAL A 181 0.35 -24.02 9.29
N PHE A 182 -0.79 -24.69 9.47
CA PHE A 182 -2.03 -24.01 9.86
C PHE A 182 -1.96 -23.40 11.25
N THR A 183 -1.32 -24.09 12.19
CA THR A 183 -1.14 -23.59 13.56
C THR A 183 -0.29 -22.31 13.57
N VAL A 184 0.87 -22.32 12.89
CA VAL A 184 1.73 -21.12 12.77
C VAL A 184 1.00 -19.98 12.06
N THR A 185 0.23 -20.29 11.00
CA THR A 185 -0.55 -19.28 10.27
C THR A 185 -1.64 -18.65 11.16
N LEU A 186 -2.31 -19.46 11.99
CA LEU A 186 -3.29 -18.98 12.96
C LEU A 186 -2.67 -18.07 14.01
N PHE A 187 -1.51 -18.46 14.56
CA PHE A 187 -0.78 -17.61 15.51
C PHE A 187 -0.31 -16.31 14.87
N ALA A 188 0.25 -16.36 13.66
CA ALA A 188 0.66 -15.17 12.91
C ALA A 188 -0.53 -14.20 12.68
N GLY A 189 -1.68 -14.73 12.25
CA GLY A 189 -2.90 -13.94 12.09
C GLY A 189 -3.41 -13.36 13.41
N THR A 190 -3.31 -14.12 14.51
CA THR A 190 -3.67 -13.66 15.86
C THR A 190 -2.76 -12.51 16.31
N PHE A 191 -1.44 -12.64 16.15
CA PHE A 191 -0.49 -11.57 16.46
C PHE A 191 -0.73 -10.33 15.61
N GLN A 192 -1.01 -10.50 14.32
CA GLN A 192 -1.34 -9.39 13.43
C GLN A 192 -2.65 -8.70 13.84
N ALA A 193 -3.66 -9.45 14.27
CA ALA A 193 -4.91 -8.90 14.79
C ALA A 193 -4.69 -8.13 16.10
N ILE A 194 -3.84 -8.63 17.00
CA ILE A 194 -3.45 -7.93 18.23
C ILE A 194 -2.74 -6.61 17.89
N PHE A 195 -1.77 -6.62 16.98
CA PHE A 195 -1.08 -5.40 16.54
C PHE A 195 -2.03 -4.40 15.89
N GLY A 196 -2.99 -4.87 15.10
CA GLY A 196 -4.06 -4.04 14.54
C GLY A 196 -4.97 -3.44 15.61
N LEU A 197 -5.37 -4.23 16.61
CA LEU A 197 -6.24 -3.79 17.72
C LEU A 197 -5.57 -2.72 18.58
N PHE A 198 -4.29 -2.90 18.91
CA PHE A 198 -3.49 -1.92 19.64
C PHE A 198 -2.97 -0.78 18.76
N ARG A 199 -3.32 -0.77 17.47
CA ARG A 199 -2.88 0.22 16.47
C ARG A 199 -1.36 0.40 16.46
N LEU A 200 -0.61 -0.70 16.60
CA LEU A 200 0.86 -0.71 16.58
C LEU A 200 1.43 -0.53 15.16
N GLY A 201 0.66 0.02 14.23
CA GLY A 201 1.14 0.37 12.89
C GLY A 201 2.29 1.39 12.93
N PHE A 202 2.33 2.24 13.97
CA PHE A 202 3.44 3.17 14.19
C PHE A 202 4.80 2.45 14.35
N LEU A 203 4.79 1.17 14.72
CA LEU A 203 6.03 0.39 14.87
C LEU A 203 6.74 0.20 13.53
N VAL A 204 6.00 0.26 12.41
CA VAL A 204 6.57 0.23 11.06
C VAL A 204 7.37 1.50 10.78
N ASP A 205 6.99 2.64 11.36
CA ASP A 205 7.70 3.93 11.19
C ASP A 205 9.08 3.93 11.88
N PHE A 206 9.32 3.01 12.80
CA PHE A 206 10.63 2.80 13.42
C PHE A 206 11.61 2.00 12.55
N LEU A 207 11.14 1.40 11.45
CA LEU A 207 12.02 0.72 10.50
C LEU A 207 12.80 1.75 9.68
N SER A 208 14.13 1.65 9.70
CA SER A 208 14.97 2.57 8.96
C SER A 208 14.70 2.48 7.46
N HIS A 209 14.79 3.61 6.76
CA HIS A 209 14.63 3.66 5.32
C HIS A 209 15.57 2.67 4.59
N ALA A 210 16.82 2.56 5.07
CA ALA A 210 17.80 1.62 4.53
C ALA A 210 17.38 0.15 4.69
N SER A 211 16.77 -0.21 5.82
CA SER A 211 16.27 -1.58 6.06
C SER A 211 15.11 -1.94 5.14
N ILE A 212 14.17 -1.01 4.92
CA ILE A 212 13.02 -1.23 4.03
C ILE A 212 13.50 -1.41 2.59
N VAL A 213 14.38 -0.52 2.11
CA VAL A 213 14.94 -0.59 0.75
C VAL A 213 15.77 -1.87 0.56
N GLY A 214 16.58 -2.25 1.55
CA GLY A 214 17.37 -3.49 1.52
C GLY A 214 16.49 -4.74 1.47
N PHE A 215 15.43 -4.80 2.28
CA PHE A 215 14.46 -5.89 2.25
C PHE A 215 13.73 -5.96 0.90
N MET A 216 13.27 -4.83 0.36
CA MET A 216 12.63 -4.77 -0.96
C MET A 216 13.57 -5.23 -2.07
N GLY A 217 14.85 -4.82 -2.03
CA GLY A 217 15.88 -5.28 -2.97
C GLY A 217 16.09 -6.79 -2.90
N GLY A 218 16.19 -7.34 -1.68
CA GLY A 218 16.27 -8.79 -1.45
C GLY A 218 15.04 -9.53 -1.99
N ALA A 219 13.83 -9.02 -1.70
CA ALA A 219 12.59 -9.58 -2.22
C ALA A 219 12.54 -9.55 -3.76
N ALA A 220 12.99 -8.46 -4.39
CA ALA A 220 13.06 -8.34 -5.85
C ALA A 220 14.03 -9.37 -6.46
N ILE A 221 15.20 -9.58 -5.84
CA ILE A 221 16.16 -10.62 -6.27
C ILE A 221 15.53 -12.01 -6.14
N VAL A 222 14.91 -12.32 -4.99
CA VAL A 222 14.22 -13.60 -4.77
C VAL A 222 13.15 -13.83 -5.83
N ILE A 223 12.29 -12.84 -6.10
CA ILE A 223 11.25 -12.94 -7.12
C ILE A 223 11.87 -13.17 -8.51
N GLY A 224 12.90 -12.41 -8.88
CA GLY A 224 13.60 -12.56 -10.16
C GLY A 224 14.21 -13.95 -10.35
N LEU A 225 14.87 -14.49 -9.32
CA LEU A 225 15.40 -15.86 -9.35
C LEU A 225 14.32 -16.92 -9.50
N GLN A 226 13.13 -16.70 -8.92
CA GLN A 226 12.01 -17.64 -9.05
C GLN A 226 11.42 -17.63 -10.45
N GLN A 227 11.37 -16.48 -11.13
CA GLN A 227 10.99 -16.42 -12.54
C GLN A 227 12.04 -17.11 -13.43
N LEU A 228 13.33 -16.94 -13.11
CA LEU A 228 14.42 -17.59 -13.84
C LEU A 228 14.37 -19.12 -13.70
N LYS A 229 14.05 -19.67 -12.52
CA LYS A 229 13.83 -21.12 -12.37
C LYS A 229 12.68 -21.64 -13.23
N GLY A 230 11.59 -20.87 -13.34
CA GLY A 230 10.49 -21.19 -14.24
C GLY A 230 10.91 -21.21 -15.71
N LEU A 231 11.80 -20.29 -16.11
CA LEU A 231 12.28 -20.15 -17.49
C LEU A 231 13.36 -21.17 -17.87
N LEU A 232 14.28 -21.48 -16.95
CA LEU A 232 15.37 -22.43 -17.19
C LEU A 232 14.90 -23.89 -17.16
N GLY A 233 13.70 -24.15 -16.59
CA GLY A 233 13.11 -25.48 -16.46
C GLY A 233 13.93 -26.43 -15.59
N PRO A 234 13.36 -27.59 -15.18
CA PRO A 234 14.18 -28.73 -14.84
C PRO A 234 14.93 -29.14 -16.10
N SER A 235 16.26 -29.26 -16.03
CA SER A 235 17.02 -29.94 -17.07
C SER A 235 16.44 -31.35 -17.28
N PRO A 236 16.24 -31.82 -18.52
CA PRO A 236 15.71 -33.15 -18.78
C PRO A 236 16.82 -34.18 -18.59
N PHE A 237 17.10 -34.57 -17.35
CA PHE A 237 17.99 -35.71 -17.07
C PHE A 237 17.41 -36.57 -15.95
N HIS A 238 16.44 -37.42 -16.32
CA HIS A 238 16.55 -38.88 -16.19
C HIS A 238 15.24 -39.55 -16.64
N HIS A 239 15.23 -40.03 -17.89
CA HIS A 239 14.61 -41.33 -18.16
C HIS A 239 15.54 -42.37 -17.52
N GLN A 240 15.08 -43.07 -16.49
CA GLN A 240 15.60 -44.39 -16.17
C GLN A 240 14.40 -45.34 -16.08
N ASN A 241 14.41 -46.29 -17.02
CA ASN A 241 13.69 -47.54 -16.97
C ASN A 241 14.17 -48.39 -15.79
#